data_AF-A0A9P5PNH2-F1
#
_entry.id   AF-A0A9P5PNH2-F1
#
_cell.length_a   1.000
_cell.length_b   1.000
_cell.length_c   1.000
_cell.angle_alpha   90.00
_cell.angle_beta   90.00
_cell.angle_gamma   90.00
#
_symmetry.space_group_name_H-M   'P 1'
#
loop_
_entity.id
_entity.type
_entity.pdbx_description
1 polymer ?
#
loop_
_entity_poly.entity_id
_entity_poly.type
_entity_poly.pdbx_seq_one_letter_code
_entity_poly.pdbx_strand_id
1 'polypeptide(L)'
;MTDLPLRCPSCGHSSGDTLVAIPHHTPRIDLLLRSNERPTDDEERAFQKFVIEGESQIRSLENRIEQAKNSLNQLEADLKRTQVAVKEHKDMLNPAKRLPFDILREIFLVGVGLGTDVGSHFRSTSHSLDLNSPPWVYGRVCHFWNEVTLNTPRLWTRIKVVRRQIAMKRQFYATTSVTVKGREYRSTGTGGWRMPLSLSLLSLYLGRSGSLPLAVYLDFNSIVWSSEGMTDFAQVFSAMLFLTSRRWVSLSLAGNLPTAFSNDSFPLLKYIQSEEEGIRVDDLIDITAPSYGRGPHWAINHAL
;
A
#
# COMPACT_ATOMS: atom_id res chain seq x y z
N MET A 1 25.15 47.75 31.53
CA MET A 1 24.32 47.68 30.31
C MET A 1 23.11 46.84 30.66
N THR A 2 21.97 47.48 30.91
CA THR A 2 20.69 46.80 31.14
C THR A 2 20.15 46.34 29.80
N ASP A 3 20.03 45.03 29.60
CA ASP A 3 19.34 44.43 28.47
C ASP A 3 17.91 44.98 28.40
N LEU A 4 17.62 45.83 27.40
CA LEU A 4 16.24 46.16 27.06
C LEU A 4 15.57 44.87 26.60
N PRO A 5 14.37 44.53 27.10
CA PRO A 5 13.72 43.31 26.69
C PRO A 5 13.35 43.39 25.21
N LEU A 6 13.95 42.48 24.42
CA LEU A 6 13.71 42.33 22.99
C LEU A 6 12.22 42.05 22.77
N ARG A 7 11.50 43.03 22.21
CA ARG A 7 10.13 42.84 21.74
C ARG A 7 10.16 42.09 20.42
N CYS A 8 9.30 41.09 20.27
CA CYS A 8 9.07 40.46 18.97
C CYS A 8 8.55 41.52 17.98
N PRO A 9 9.21 41.73 16.83
CA PRO A 9 8.78 42.75 15.86
C PRO A 9 7.46 42.40 15.17
N SER A 10 7.02 41.12 15.18
CA SER A 10 5.77 40.69 14.56
C SER A 10 4.56 40.64 15.50
N CYS A 11 4.73 40.39 16.80
CA CYS A 11 3.61 40.30 17.75
C CYS A 11 3.78 41.16 19.02
N GLY A 12 4.84 41.97 19.08
CA GLY A 12 5.13 42.89 20.17
C GLY A 12 5.48 42.25 21.51
N HIS A 13 5.50 40.91 21.59
CA HIS A 13 5.66 40.19 22.85
C HIS A 13 7.05 40.39 23.45
N SER A 14 7.06 40.67 24.74
CA SER A 14 8.23 40.77 25.60
C SER A 14 7.94 40.02 26.90
N SER A 15 8.91 39.27 27.41
CA SER A 15 8.82 38.57 28.70
C SER A 15 8.63 39.51 29.90
N GLY A 16 8.76 40.83 29.70
CA GLY A 16 8.58 41.86 30.73
C GLY A 16 7.29 42.69 30.59
N ASP A 17 6.33 42.31 29.75
CA ASP A 17 5.05 43.04 29.69
C ASP A 17 4.34 42.95 31.04
N THR A 18 4.18 44.10 31.71
CA THR A 18 3.54 44.19 33.01
C THR A 18 2.02 44.15 32.81
N LEU A 19 1.42 43.01 33.15
CA LEU A 19 -0.03 42.88 33.24
C LEU A 19 -0.55 43.71 34.41
N VAL A 20 -1.76 44.25 34.27
CA VAL A 20 -2.48 44.82 35.41
C VAL A 20 -2.64 43.73 36.45
N ALA A 21 -2.21 44.04 37.68
CA ALA A 21 -2.41 43.16 38.81
C ALA A 21 -3.92 43.00 39.03
N ILE A 22 -4.39 41.76 38.94
CA ILE A 22 -5.78 41.41 39.22
C ILE A 22 -6.03 41.70 40.71
N PRO A 23 -6.96 42.60 41.07
CA PRO A 23 -7.27 42.92 42.45
C PRO A 23 -7.75 41.65 43.15
N HIS A 24 -7.24 41.39 44.35
CA HIS A 24 -7.73 40.29 45.16
C HIS A 24 -9.18 40.58 45.61
N HIS A 25 -10.02 39.56 45.58
CA HIS A 25 -11.36 39.61 46.18
C HIS A 25 -11.22 39.82 47.69
N THR A 26 -11.53 41.03 48.15
CA THR A 26 -11.60 41.33 49.58
C THR A 26 -13.00 41.03 50.11
N PRO A 27 -13.17 40.75 51.42
CA PRO A 27 -14.51 40.59 52.00
C PRO A 27 -15.44 41.79 51.74
N ARG A 28 -14.86 43.00 51.62
CA ARG A 28 -15.58 44.21 51.24
C ARG A 28 -16.10 44.14 49.80
N ILE A 29 -15.26 43.73 48.84
CA ILE A 29 -15.68 43.53 47.44
C ILE A 29 -16.76 42.45 47.36
N ASP A 30 -16.59 41.33 48.07
CA ASP A 30 -17.57 40.24 48.06
C ASP A 30 -18.92 40.65 48.67
N LEU A 31 -18.93 41.52 49.68
CA LEU A 31 -20.15 42.10 50.23
C LEU A 31 -20.83 43.04 49.22
N LEU A 32 -20.06 43.90 48.54
CA LEU A 32 -20.57 44.79 47.50
C LEU A 32 -21.15 44.01 46.31
N LEU A 33 -20.58 42.85 45.98
CA LEU A 33 -21.09 41.98 44.91
C LEU A 33 -22.37 41.23 45.30
N ARG A 34 -22.61 41.00 46.60
CA ARG A 34 -23.75 40.22 47.12
C ARG A 34 -24.89 41.06 47.68
N SER A 35 -24.69 42.37 47.83
CA SER A 35 -25.65 43.31 48.42
C SER A 35 -25.87 44.53 47.53
N ASN A 36 -26.94 45.28 47.77
CA ASN A 36 -27.20 46.56 47.08
C ASN A 36 -26.54 47.76 47.79
N GLU A 37 -25.49 47.52 48.58
CA GLU A 37 -24.76 48.57 49.27
C GLU A 37 -23.95 49.40 48.25
N ARG A 38 -23.94 50.73 48.42
CA ARG A 38 -23.21 51.60 47.50
C ARG A 38 -21.72 51.61 47.86
N PRO A 39 -20.81 51.56 46.86
CA PRO A 39 -19.42 51.88 47.07
C PRO A 39 -19.27 53.30 47.61
N THR A 40 -18.21 53.52 48.39
CA THR A 40 -17.73 54.87 48.71
C THR A 40 -17.13 55.53 47.46
N ASP A 41 -17.07 56.86 47.43
CA ASP A 41 -16.52 57.61 46.29
C ASP A 41 -15.07 57.20 45.97
N ASP A 42 -14.27 56.84 46.97
CA ASP A 42 -12.91 56.33 46.79
C ASP A 42 -12.88 54.93 46.16
N GLU A 43 -13.74 54.02 46.61
CA GLU A 43 -13.92 52.68 46.03
C GLU A 43 -14.39 52.80 44.58
N GLU A 44 -15.37 53.67 44.30
CA GLU A 44 -15.89 53.89 42.96
C GLU A 44 -14.81 54.41 42.00
N ARG A 45 -14.01 55.39 42.42
CA ARG A 45 -12.86 55.87 41.63
C ARG A 45 -11.85 54.76 41.35
N ALA A 46 -11.54 53.93 42.35
CA ALA A 46 -10.61 52.81 42.18
C ALA A 46 -11.15 51.76 41.20
N PHE A 47 -12.44 51.42 41.29
CA PHE A 47 -13.09 50.49 40.36
C PHE A 47 -13.15 51.04 38.94
N GLN A 48 -13.53 52.31 38.75
CA GLN A 48 -13.56 52.94 37.43
C GLN A 48 -12.17 52.95 36.78
N LYS A 49 -11.12 53.31 37.55
CA LYS A 49 -9.74 53.26 37.06
C LYS A 49 -9.33 51.84 36.64
N PHE A 50 -9.69 50.84 37.44
CA PHE A 50 -9.39 49.44 37.13
C PHE A 50 -10.13 48.97 35.87
N VAL A 51 -11.39 49.34 35.69
CA VAL A 51 -12.18 48.99 34.49
C VAL A 51 -11.53 49.57 33.24
N ILE A 52 -11.19 50.86 33.22
CA ILE A 52 -10.59 51.52 32.05
C ILE A 52 -9.26 50.85 31.65
N GLU A 53 -8.39 50.62 32.64
CA GLU A 53 -7.09 50.01 32.39
C GLU A 53 -7.23 48.53 31.99
N GLY A 54 -8.10 47.77 32.68
CA GLY A 54 -8.39 46.37 32.37
C GLY A 54 -8.94 46.19 30.95
N GLU A 55 -9.89 47.02 30.54
CA GLU A 55 -10.43 47.01 29.17
C GLU A 55 -9.36 47.34 28.12
N SER A 56 -8.46 48.28 28.42
CA SER A 56 -7.33 48.61 27.54
C SER A 56 -6.40 47.40 27.35
N GLN A 57 -6.12 46.68 28.44
CA GLN A 57 -5.28 45.48 28.39
C GLN A 57 -5.95 44.30 27.68
N ILE A 58 -7.26 44.10 27.87
CA ILE A 58 -8.03 43.09 27.15
C ILE A 58 -7.89 43.31 25.63
N ARG A 59 -8.16 44.54 25.16
CA ARG A 59 -8.03 44.89 23.72
C ARG A 59 -6.60 44.66 23.20
N SER A 60 -5.60 45.01 23.99
CA SER A 60 -4.19 44.78 23.63
C SER A 60 -3.86 43.29 23.51
N LEU A 61 -4.29 42.46 24.47
CA LEU A 61 -4.08 41.02 24.45
C LEU A 61 -4.82 40.35 23.28
N GLU A 62 -6.07 40.75 23.01
CA GLU A 62 -6.85 40.23 21.88
C GLU A 62 -6.15 40.50 20.55
N ASN A 63 -5.68 41.74 20.31
CA ASN A 63 -4.94 42.09 19.10
C ASN A 63 -3.64 41.27 18.97
N ARG A 64 -2.91 41.07 20.08
CA ARG A 64 -1.69 40.26 20.08
C ARG A 64 -1.96 38.78 19.79
N ILE A 65 -3.06 38.23 20.33
CA ILE A 65 -3.50 36.87 20.02
C ILE A 65 -3.82 36.75 18.53
N GLU A 66 -4.52 37.73 17.96
CA GLU A 66 -4.85 37.76 16.54
C GLU A 66 -3.59 37.84 15.66
N GLN A 67 -2.64 38.72 15.99
CA GLN A 67 -1.36 38.83 15.27
C GLN A 67 -0.54 37.54 15.33
N ALA A 68 -0.48 36.89 16.50
CA ALA A 68 0.20 35.62 16.68
C ALA A 68 -0.46 34.50 15.85
N LYS A 69 -1.79 34.43 15.84
CA LYS A 69 -2.54 33.49 14.99
C LYS A 69 -2.28 33.72 13.51
N ASN A 70 -2.26 34.98 13.06
CA ASN A 70 -1.95 35.31 11.67
C ASN A 70 -0.53 34.90 11.28
N SER A 71 0.44 35.15 12.16
CA SER A 71 1.84 34.73 11.95
C SER A 71 1.97 33.20 11.89
N LEU A 72 1.27 32.48 12.76
CA LEU A 72 1.24 31.02 12.75
C LEU A 72 0.65 30.49 11.44
N ASN A 73 -0.51 31.01 11.02
CA ASN A 73 -1.16 30.61 9.77
C ASN A 73 -0.25 30.82 8.55
N GLN A 74 0.50 31.94 8.51
CA GLN A 74 1.48 32.20 7.45
C GLN A 74 2.61 31.18 7.46
N LEU A 75 3.20 30.90 8.62
CA LEU A 75 4.27 29.91 8.76
C LEU A 75 3.80 28.50 8.37
N GLU A 76 2.58 28.10 8.74
CA GLU A 76 2.01 26.82 8.33
C GLU A 76 1.80 26.73 6.82
N ALA A 77 1.33 27.81 6.19
CA ALA A 77 1.18 27.88 4.74
C ALA A 77 2.54 27.78 4.02
N ASP A 78 3.55 28.50 4.50
CA ASP A 78 4.90 28.49 3.93
C ASP A 78 5.61 27.15 4.16
N LEU A 79 5.43 26.54 5.33
CA LEU A 79 5.92 25.18 5.62
C LEU A 79 5.33 24.20 4.61
N LYS A 80 4.01 24.23 4.39
CA LYS A 80 3.34 23.35 3.43
C LYS A 80 3.85 23.58 2.00
N ARG A 81 3.97 24.84 1.57
CA ARG A 81 4.50 25.18 0.24
C ARG A 81 5.93 24.67 0.07
N THR A 82 6.76 24.85 1.08
CA THR A 82 8.17 24.42 1.06
C THR A 82 8.29 22.90 1.04
N GLN A 83 7.46 22.18 1.81
CA GLN A 83 7.43 20.71 1.79
C GLN A 83 7.07 20.16 0.41
N VAL A 84 6.07 20.75 -0.26
CA VAL A 84 5.70 20.38 -1.62
C VAL A 84 6.87 20.63 -2.58
N ALA A 85 7.45 21.82 -2.56
CA ALA A 85 8.58 22.15 -3.43
C ALA A 85 9.78 21.22 -3.21
N VAL A 86 10.15 20.93 -1.97
CA VAL A 86 11.25 20.00 -1.65
C VAL A 86 10.95 18.59 -2.17
N LYS A 87 9.71 18.11 -2.02
CA LYS A 87 9.31 16.81 -2.54
C LYS A 87 9.44 16.77 -4.06
N GLU A 88 8.91 17.77 -4.76
CA GLU A 88 8.99 17.86 -6.22
C GLU A 88 10.44 17.86 -6.72
N HIS A 89 11.33 18.62 -6.06
CA HIS A 89 12.75 18.66 -6.42
C HIS A 89 13.46 17.34 -6.11
N LYS A 90 13.17 16.68 -4.98
CA LYS A 90 13.65 15.32 -4.70
C LYS A 90 13.20 14.34 -5.76
N ASP A 91 11.93 14.44 -6.18
CA ASP A 91 11.39 13.60 -7.23
C ASP A 91 12.08 13.89 -8.57
N MET A 92 12.39 15.14 -8.91
CA MET A 92 13.15 15.50 -10.12
C MET A 92 14.60 15.01 -10.09
N LEU A 93 15.23 15.04 -8.91
CA LEU A 93 16.61 14.56 -8.71
C LEU A 93 16.69 13.05 -8.48
N ASN A 94 15.57 12.34 -8.44
CA ASN A 94 15.53 10.91 -8.19
C ASN A 94 16.40 10.17 -9.24
N PRO A 95 17.47 9.46 -8.81
CA PRO A 95 18.35 8.72 -9.73
C PRO A 95 17.60 7.73 -10.62
N ALA A 96 16.48 7.21 -10.14
CA ALA A 96 15.61 6.30 -10.88
C ALA A 96 14.97 6.94 -12.13
N LYS A 97 14.92 8.28 -12.23
CA LYS A 97 14.53 9.02 -13.44
C LYS A 97 15.68 9.22 -14.44
N ARG A 98 16.93 9.03 -14.01
CA ARG A 98 18.12 9.15 -14.87
C ARG A 98 18.51 7.83 -15.54
N LEU A 99 17.95 6.71 -15.08
CA LEU A 99 18.18 5.42 -15.70
C LEU A 99 17.50 5.39 -17.07
N PRO A 100 18.24 5.10 -18.16
CA PRO A 100 17.63 4.83 -19.45
C PRO A 100 16.61 3.69 -19.36
N PHE A 101 15.60 3.72 -20.23
CA PHE A 101 14.56 2.70 -20.30
C PHE A 101 15.15 1.28 -20.29
N ASP A 102 16.17 1.03 -21.11
CA ASP A 102 16.78 -0.30 -21.26
C ASP A 102 17.44 -0.80 -19.98
N ILE A 103 18.16 0.08 -19.27
CA ILE A 103 18.83 -0.29 -18.01
C ILE A 103 17.80 -0.61 -16.93
N LEU A 104 16.77 0.23 -16.81
CA LEU A 104 15.71 0.01 -15.83
C LEU A 104 14.90 -1.26 -16.15
N ARG A 105 14.63 -1.51 -17.43
CA ARG A 105 14.01 -2.73 -17.92
C ARG A 105 14.83 -3.97 -17.54
N GLU A 106 16.13 -3.97 -17.80
CA GLU A 106 16.99 -5.10 -17.45
C GLU A 106 17.04 -5.34 -15.93
N ILE A 107 17.09 -4.28 -15.12
CA ILE A 107 16.99 -4.39 -13.65
C ILE A 107 15.66 -5.07 -13.26
N PHE A 108 14.54 -4.66 -13.85
CA PHE A 108 13.25 -5.27 -13.55
C PHE A 108 13.19 -6.74 -13.98
N LEU A 109 13.78 -7.10 -15.13
CA LEU A 109 13.84 -8.48 -15.60
C LEU A 109 14.63 -9.37 -14.63
N VAL A 110 15.78 -8.88 -14.14
CA VAL A 110 16.54 -9.57 -13.09
C VAL A 110 15.72 -9.68 -11.81
N GLY A 111 15.02 -8.61 -11.41
CA GLY A 111 14.22 -8.57 -10.19
C GLY A 111 12.99 -9.48 -10.19
N VAL A 112 12.42 -9.81 -11.35
CA VAL A 112 11.39 -10.87 -11.50
C VAL A 112 12.00 -12.27 -11.66
N GLY A 113 13.32 -12.39 -11.45
CA GLY A 113 14.05 -13.67 -11.49
C GLY A 113 14.42 -14.16 -12.88
N LEU A 114 14.21 -13.40 -13.98
CA LEU A 114 14.60 -13.87 -15.32
C LEU A 114 16.12 -14.04 -15.51
N GLY A 115 16.93 -13.57 -14.56
CA GLY A 115 18.36 -13.86 -14.48
C GLY A 115 18.72 -15.19 -13.79
N THR A 116 17.75 -15.90 -13.19
CA THR A 116 17.95 -17.22 -12.57
C THR A 116 17.26 -18.31 -13.38
N ASP A 117 17.63 -19.57 -13.15
CA ASP A 117 16.87 -20.70 -13.66
C ASP A 117 15.41 -20.68 -13.15
N VAL A 118 14.54 -21.34 -13.90
CA VAL A 118 13.08 -21.32 -13.68
C VAL A 118 12.73 -22.00 -12.35
N GLY A 119 13.32 -23.15 -12.06
CA GLY A 119 13.10 -23.88 -10.82
C GLY A 119 13.52 -23.09 -9.57
N SER A 120 14.69 -22.45 -9.58
CA SER A 120 15.18 -21.59 -8.50
C SER A 120 14.26 -20.40 -8.24
N HIS A 121 13.77 -19.74 -9.30
CA HIS A 121 12.79 -18.67 -9.15
C HIS A 121 11.51 -19.15 -8.46
N PHE A 122 11.01 -20.32 -8.83
CA PHE A 122 9.81 -20.88 -8.21
C PHE A 122 10.02 -21.38 -6.78
N ARG A 123 11.26 -21.54 -6.30
CA ARG A 123 11.56 -21.77 -4.87
C ARG A 123 11.46 -20.49 -4.02
N SER A 124 11.45 -19.30 -4.63
CA SER A 124 11.29 -18.01 -3.92
C SER A 124 9.89 -17.84 -3.30
N THR A 125 9.78 -17.00 -2.27
CA THR A 125 8.50 -16.64 -1.62
C THR A 125 7.62 -15.70 -2.46
N SER A 126 8.12 -15.16 -3.58
CA SER A 126 7.37 -14.26 -4.46
C SER A 126 6.21 -14.96 -5.16
N HIS A 127 5.06 -14.30 -5.31
CA HIS A 127 3.86 -14.87 -5.94
C HIS A 127 3.23 -13.90 -6.94
N SER A 128 2.82 -14.38 -8.12
CA SER A 128 2.30 -13.50 -9.18
C SER A 128 0.97 -12.81 -8.84
N LEU A 129 0.28 -13.25 -7.80
CA LEU A 129 -0.96 -12.63 -7.31
C LEU A 129 -0.75 -11.68 -6.12
N ASP A 130 0.50 -11.53 -5.64
CA ASP A 130 0.83 -10.58 -4.59
C ASP A 130 1.22 -9.23 -5.21
N LEU A 131 0.36 -8.22 -5.01
CA LEU A 131 0.59 -6.86 -5.47
C LEU A 131 1.84 -6.22 -4.86
N ASN A 132 2.33 -6.73 -3.73
CA ASN A 132 3.55 -6.28 -3.06
C ASN A 132 4.81 -7.01 -3.54
N SER A 133 4.69 -7.83 -4.58
CA SER A 133 5.83 -8.49 -5.22
C SER A 133 6.02 -8.01 -6.67
N PRO A 134 7.23 -8.18 -7.24
CA PRO A 134 7.45 -7.97 -8.68
C PRO A 134 6.53 -8.86 -9.54
N PRO A 135 6.06 -8.37 -10.70
CA PRO A 135 6.34 -7.07 -11.29
C PRO A 135 5.41 -5.93 -10.82
N TRP A 136 4.39 -6.20 -10.00
CA TRP A 136 3.36 -5.21 -9.61
C TRP A 136 3.93 -4.00 -8.89
N VAL A 137 4.91 -4.20 -8.01
CA VAL A 137 5.53 -3.12 -7.24
C VAL A 137 6.20 -2.08 -8.12
N TYR A 138 6.75 -2.47 -9.27
CA TYR A 138 7.43 -1.56 -10.18
C TYR A 138 6.47 -0.52 -10.75
N GLY A 139 5.23 -0.93 -11.06
CA GLY A 139 4.19 -0.05 -11.58
C GLY A 139 3.69 1.01 -10.60
N ARG A 140 4.05 0.92 -9.31
CA ARG A 140 3.55 1.82 -8.26
C ARG A 140 4.57 2.87 -7.80
N VAL A 141 5.79 2.83 -8.32
CA VAL A 141 6.88 3.73 -7.86
C VAL A 141 6.73 5.13 -8.45
N CYS A 142 6.66 5.24 -9.77
CA CYS A 142 6.44 6.50 -10.48
C CYS A 142 5.87 6.25 -11.88
N HIS A 143 5.45 7.32 -12.57
CA HIS A 143 4.91 7.21 -13.93
C HIS A 143 5.87 6.51 -14.90
N PHE A 144 7.15 6.86 -14.88
CA PHE A 144 8.16 6.26 -15.76
C PHE A 144 8.36 4.77 -15.49
N TRP A 145 8.41 4.34 -14.22
CA TRP A 145 8.53 2.93 -13.88
C TRP A 145 7.29 2.14 -14.27
N ASN A 146 6.10 2.75 -14.11
CA ASN A 146 4.87 2.18 -14.62
C ASN A 146 4.94 1.98 -16.13
N GLU A 147 5.32 3.01 -16.88
CA GLU A 147 5.50 2.92 -18.34
C GLU A 147 6.48 1.79 -18.74
N VAL A 148 7.65 1.69 -18.09
CA VAL A 148 8.61 0.60 -18.33
C VAL A 148 8.01 -0.76 -18.03
N THR A 149 7.27 -0.88 -16.93
CA THR A 149 6.63 -2.14 -16.51
C THR A 149 5.54 -2.57 -17.50
N LEU A 150 4.74 -1.62 -18.00
CA LEU A 150 3.67 -1.89 -18.95
C LEU A 150 4.21 -2.19 -20.36
N ASN A 151 5.30 -1.53 -20.78
CA ASN A 151 5.95 -1.74 -22.08
C ASN A 151 6.93 -2.91 -22.09
N THR A 152 7.05 -3.67 -20.99
CA THR A 152 7.90 -4.86 -20.92
C THR A 152 7.07 -6.12 -20.64
N PRO A 153 6.41 -6.72 -21.66
CA PRO A 153 5.62 -7.95 -21.51
C PRO A 153 6.40 -9.13 -20.91
N ARG A 154 7.73 -9.17 -21.11
CA ARG A 154 8.61 -10.20 -20.54
C ARG A 154 8.56 -10.28 -19.01
N LEU A 155 8.25 -9.19 -18.32
CA LEU A 155 8.12 -9.20 -16.85
C LEU A 155 7.00 -10.12 -16.35
N TRP A 156 6.06 -10.45 -17.23
CA TRP A 156 4.83 -11.16 -16.93
C TRP A 156 4.85 -12.61 -17.43
N THR A 157 6.03 -13.17 -17.77
CA THR A 157 6.13 -14.51 -18.36
C THR A 157 6.37 -15.63 -17.36
N ARG A 158 6.77 -15.33 -16.11
CA ARG A 158 6.86 -16.31 -15.02
C ARG A 158 5.65 -16.16 -14.12
N ILE A 159 4.86 -17.21 -14.00
CA ILE A 159 3.58 -17.21 -13.29
C ILE A 159 3.70 -18.18 -12.13
N LYS A 160 3.70 -17.69 -10.89
CA LYS A 160 3.65 -18.52 -9.69
C LYS A 160 2.32 -18.32 -8.98
N VAL A 161 1.49 -19.35 -8.97
CA VAL A 161 0.18 -19.32 -8.32
C VAL A 161 0.17 -20.35 -7.19
N VAL A 162 -0.13 -19.87 -5.98
CA VAL A 162 -0.15 -20.70 -4.76
C VAL A 162 -1.49 -20.61 -4.07
N ARG A 163 -2.02 -21.76 -3.64
CA ARG A 163 -3.34 -21.89 -2.99
C ARG A 163 -3.58 -20.87 -1.88
N ARG A 164 -2.63 -20.66 -0.95
CA ARG A 164 -2.80 -19.74 0.19
C ARG A 164 -3.14 -18.32 -0.24
N GLN A 165 -2.62 -17.89 -1.38
CA GLN A 165 -2.82 -16.56 -1.95
C GLN A 165 -4.14 -16.47 -2.74
N ILE A 166 -4.55 -17.55 -3.37
CA ILE A 166 -5.89 -17.65 -3.98
C ILE A 166 -6.96 -17.69 -2.88
N ALA A 167 -6.78 -18.47 -1.82
CA ALA A 167 -7.79 -18.69 -0.79
C ALA A 167 -7.81 -17.61 0.30
N MET A 168 -7.24 -16.41 0.05
CA MET A 168 -7.15 -15.35 1.05
C MET A 168 -8.52 -15.06 1.67
N LYS A 169 -8.67 -15.54 2.90
CA LYS A 169 -9.85 -15.38 3.75
C LYS A 169 -9.89 -13.92 4.22
N ARG A 170 -10.51 -13.01 3.46
CA ARG A 170 -11.12 -11.84 4.10
C ARG A 170 -12.35 -12.35 4.85
N GLN A 171 -12.13 -12.88 6.05
CA GLN A 171 -13.20 -13.22 6.97
C GLN A 171 -13.86 -11.90 7.36
N PHE A 172 -14.92 -11.55 6.63
CA PHE A 172 -15.75 -10.43 6.98
C PHE A 172 -16.78 -10.96 7.97
N TYR A 173 -16.89 -10.32 9.13
CA TYR A 173 -18.01 -10.58 10.03
C TYR A 173 -19.20 -9.82 9.44
N ALA A 174 -20.22 -10.55 8.98
CA ALA A 174 -21.48 -9.91 8.62
C ALA A 174 -22.29 -9.81 9.90
N THR A 175 -22.48 -8.59 10.40
CA THR A 175 -23.42 -8.33 11.49
C THR A 175 -24.80 -8.16 10.88
N THR A 176 -25.58 -9.23 10.90
CA THR A 176 -26.99 -9.16 10.46
C THR A 176 -27.84 -8.87 11.70
N SER A 177 -28.55 -7.75 11.68
CA SER A 177 -29.61 -7.49 12.65
C SER A 177 -30.92 -8.07 12.13
N VAL A 178 -31.51 -8.96 12.91
CA VAL A 178 -32.85 -9.50 12.66
C VAL A 178 -33.77 -8.98 13.75
N THR A 179 -34.81 -8.26 13.37
CA THR A 179 -35.80 -7.76 14.32
C THR A 179 -36.93 -8.78 14.45
N VAL A 180 -37.05 -9.41 15.61
CA VAL A 180 -38.13 -10.36 15.90
C VAL A 180 -38.99 -9.78 17.02
N LYS A 181 -40.30 -9.61 16.76
CA LYS A 181 -41.28 -9.06 17.72
C LYS A 181 -40.82 -7.73 18.38
N GLY A 182 -40.27 -6.82 17.59
CA GLY A 182 -39.84 -5.49 18.05
C GLY A 182 -38.54 -5.45 18.86
N ARG A 183 -37.82 -6.58 18.99
CA ARG A 183 -36.46 -6.62 19.57
C ARG A 183 -35.44 -6.87 18.47
N GLU A 184 -34.40 -6.04 18.41
CA GLU A 184 -33.29 -6.19 17.48
C GLU A 184 -32.29 -7.22 18.02
N TYR A 185 -32.10 -8.33 17.29
CA TYR A 185 -31.09 -9.32 17.60
C TYR A 185 -29.95 -9.20 16.59
N ARG A 186 -28.74 -8.88 17.07
CA ARG A 186 -27.53 -8.91 16.25
C ARG A 186 -26.91 -10.29 16.31
N SER A 187 -26.79 -10.92 15.14
CA SER A 187 -25.97 -12.12 14.97
C SER A 187 -24.70 -11.75 14.21
N THR A 188 -23.54 -12.03 14.79
CA THR A 188 -22.26 -12.02 14.08
C THR A 188 -22.08 -13.37 13.41
N GLY A 189 -22.52 -13.48 12.16
CA GLY A 189 -22.20 -14.64 11.33
C GLY A 189 -20.79 -14.53 10.76
N THR A 190 -20.16 -15.67 10.44
CA THR A 190 -19.09 -15.69 9.44
C THR A 190 -19.70 -15.18 8.14
N GLY A 191 -19.39 -13.95 7.74
CA GLY A 191 -19.89 -13.37 6.50
C GLY A 191 -19.41 -14.20 5.30
N GLY A 192 -20.20 -14.15 4.22
CA GLY A 192 -19.91 -14.86 2.99
C GLY A 192 -18.51 -14.55 2.45
N TRP A 193 -17.91 -15.56 1.83
CA TRP A 193 -16.60 -15.47 1.19
C TRP A 193 -16.68 -14.47 0.03
N ARG A 194 -16.01 -13.32 0.13
CA ARG A 194 -15.79 -12.49 -1.05
C ARG A 194 -14.76 -13.17 -1.93
N MET A 195 -15.10 -13.34 -3.21
CA MET A 195 -14.17 -13.87 -4.20
C MET A 195 -12.88 -13.04 -4.16
N PRO A 196 -11.72 -13.69 -4.06
CA PRO A 196 -10.44 -12.97 -4.07
C PRO A 196 -10.27 -12.29 -5.43
N LEU A 197 -9.59 -11.14 -5.46
CA LEU A 197 -9.20 -10.46 -6.71
C LEU A 197 -8.25 -11.32 -7.59
N SER A 198 -7.96 -12.56 -7.21
CA SER A 198 -7.01 -13.48 -7.83
C SER A 198 -7.32 -13.75 -9.30
N LEU A 199 -8.59 -13.94 -9.71
CA LEU A 199 -8.92 -14.12 -11.13
C LEU A 199 -8.66 -12.86 -11.95
N SER A 200 -9.04 -11.69 -11.43
CA SER A 200 -8.81 -10.41 -12.10
C SER A 200 -7.31 -10.10 -12.21
N LEU A 201 -6.56 -10.36 -11.14
CA LEU A 201 -5.10 -10.20 -11.13
C LEU A 201 -4.41 -11.18 -12.06
N LEU A 202 -4.84 -12.43 -12.09
CA LEU A 202 -4.32 -13.43 -13.01
C LEU A 202 -4.64 -13.06 -14.47
N SER A 203 -5.89 -12.69 -14.76
CA SER A 203 -6.31 -12.22 -16.08
C SER A 203 -5.49 -11.02 -16.53
N LEU A 204 -5.28 -10.04 -15.64
CA LEU A 204 -4.45 -8.88 -15.92
C LEU A 204 -2.99 -9.28 -16.16
N TYR A 205 -2.42 -10.17 -15.34
CA TYR A 205 -1.06 -10.69 -15.50
C TYR A 205 -0.88 -11.37 -16.87
N LEU A 206 -1.82 -12.26 -17.22
CA LEU A 206 -1.86 -12.97 -18.50
C LEU A 206 -2.02 -11.99 -19.66
N GLY A 207 -2.88 -10.98 -19.54
CA GLY A 207 -3.05 -9.94 -20.56
C GLY A 207 -1.77 -9.14 -20.79
N ARG A 208 -1.04 -8.80 -19.72
CA ARG A 208 0.24 -8.06 -19.81
C ARG A 208 1.37 -8.88 -20.44
N SER A 209 1.34 -10.20 -20.29
CA SER A 209 2.30 -11.10 -20.93
C SER A 209 2.14 -11.19 -22.46
N GLY A 210 1.03 -10.70 -23.02
CA GLY A 210 0.77 -10.69 -24.45
C GLY A 210 0.69 -12.10 -25.04
N SER A 211 1.48 -12.38 -26.08
CA SER A 211 1.59 -13.70 -26.73
C SER A 211 2.85 -14.47 -26.34
N LEU A 212 3.65 -13.94 -25.40
CA LEU A 212 4.95 -14.52 -25.06
C LEU A 212 4.83 -15.91 -24.42
N PRO A 213 5.88 -16.74 -24.53
CA PRO A 213 5.94 -18.03 -23.84
C PRO A 213 5.89 -17.85 -22.32
N LEU A 214 5.22 -18.77 -21.63
CA LEU A 214 4.97 -18.72 -20.20
C LEU A 214 5.66 -19.87 -19.47
N ALA A 215 6.30 -19.57 -18.35
CA ALA A 215 6.72 -20.54 -17.36
C ALA A 215 5.73 -20.47 -16.19
N VAL A 216 5.10 -21.58 -15.84
CA VAL A 216 3.98 -21.59 -14.90
C VAL A 216 4.29 -22.53 -13.75
N TYR A 217 4.21 -22.07 -12.52
CA TYR A 217 4.23 -22.89 -11.31
C TYR A 217 2.86 -22.84 -10.66
N LEU A 218 2.31 -24.02 -10.36
CA LEU A 218 1.06 -24.16 -9.64
C LEU A 218 1.26 -25.03 -8.40
N ASP A 219 0.89 -24.49 -7.25
CA ASP A 219 0.82 -25.23 -5.98
C ASP A 219 -0.62 -25.36 -5.51
N PHE A 220 -1.11 -26.60 -5.55
CA PHE A 220 -2.44 -27.00 -5.09
C PHE A 220 -2.38 -28.03 -3.96
N ASN A 221 -1.26 -28.17 -3.27
CA ASN A 221 -1.15 -29.17 -2.23
C ASN A 221 -2.22 -28.91 -1.12
N SER A 222 -3.01 -29.95 -0.82
CA SER A 222 -4.11 -29.97 0.15
C SER A 222 -5.40 -29.21 -0.23
N ILE A 223 -6.11 -29.68 -1.27
CA ILE A 223 -7.52 -29.32 -1.50
C ILE A 223 -8.40 -30.55 -1.48
N VAL A 224 -9.22 -30.67 -0.44
CA VAL A 224 -10.54 -31.29 -0.59
C VAL A 224 -11.46 -30.17 -1.10
N TRP A 225 -11.82 -30.20 -2.39
CA TRP A 225 -12.62 -29.16 -3.06
C TRP A 225 -14.11 -29.24 -2.67
N SER A 226 -14.43 -29.47 -1.40
CA SER A 226 -15.77 -29.89 -0.96
C SER A 226 -16.74 -28.75 -0.64
N SER A 227 -16.47 -27.50 -1.05
CA SER A 227 -17.42 -26.39 -0.84
C SER A 227 -17.96 -25.85 -2.16
N GLU A 228 -19.29 -25.82 -2.31
CA GLU A 228 -20.05 -25.43 -3.52
C GLU A 228 -19.69 -24.06 -4.13
N GLY A 229 -19.11 -23.12 -3.37
CA GLY A 229 -18.67 -21.82 -3.91
C GLY A 229 -17.30 -21.82 -4.57
N MET A 230 -16.48 -22.87 -4.37
CA MET A 230 -15.11 -22.94 -4.87
C MET A 230 -15.02 -23.66 -6.23
N THR A 231 -16.08 -24.38 -6.63
CA THR A 231 -16.15 -25.12 -7.91
C THR A 231 -16.25 -24.18 -9.10
N ASP A 232 -17.06 -23.11 -9.01
CA ASP A 232 -17.17 -22.10 -10.08
C ASP A 232 -15.86 -21.34 -10.28
N PHE A 233 -15.22 -20.92 -9.17
CA PHE A 233 -13.87 -20.35 -9.21
C PHE A 233 -12.87 -21.31 -9.87
N ALA A 234 -12.87 -22.59 -9.46
CA ALA A 234 -11.96 -23.60 -10.00
C ALA A 234 -12.18 -23.80 -11.51
N GLN A 235 -13.43 -23.79 -11.97
CA GLN A 235 -13.78 -23.90 -13.38
C GLN A 235 -13.29 -22.70 -14.18
N VAL A 236 -13.56 -21.47 -13.73
CA VAL A 236 -13.11 -20.24 -14.41
C VAL A 236 -11.58 -20.13 -14.42
N PHE A 237 -10.95 -20.45 -13.29
CA PHE A 237 -9.50 -20.49 -13.17
C PHE A 237 -8.88 -21.53 -14.12
N SER A 238 -9.44 -22.74 -14.15
CA SER A 238 -8.98 -23.82 -15.03
C SER A 238 -9.17 -23.45 -16.50
N ALA A 239 -10.29 -22.81 -16.85
CA ALA A 239 -10.54 -22.30 -18.20
C ALA A 239 -9.51 -21.23 -18.61
N MET A 240 -9.16 -20.30 -17.73
CA MET A 240 -8.11 -19.31 -18.01
C MET A 240 -6.73 -19.94 -18.21
N LEU A 241 -6.38 -20.92 -17.38
CA LEU A 241 -5.13 -21.67 -17.55
C LEU A 241 -5.14 -22.48 -18.85
N PHE A 242 -6.24 -23.16 -19.18
CA PHE A 242 -6.40 -23.92 -20.42
C PHE A 242 -6.23 -23.02 -21.65
N LEU A 243 -6.85 -21.84 -21.67
CA LEU A 243 -6.72 -20.89 -22.79
C LEU A 243 -5.28 -20.41 -23.01
N THR A 244 -4.48 -20.35 -21.95
CA THR A 244 -3.09 -19.91 -22.03
C THR A 244 -2.09 -21.06 -22.19
N SER A 245 -2.54 -22.31 -22.01
CA SER A 245 -1.68 -23.49 -22.04
C SER A 245 -0.86 -23.68 -23.32
N ARG A 246 -1.39 -23.23 -24.46
CA ARG A 246 -0.67 -23.28 -25.74
C ARG A 246 0.63 -22.46 -25.75
N ARG A 247 0.77 -21.53 -24.81
CA ARG A 247 1.94 -20.66 -24.65
C ARG A 247 2.91 -21.19 -23.61
N TRP A 248 2.58 -22.27 -22.90
CA TRP A 248 3.41 -22.73 -21.79
C TRP A 248 4.66 -23.41 -22.32
N VAL A 249 5.82 -22.89 -21.92
CA VAL A 249 7.14 -23.46 -22.16
C VAL A 249 7.66 -24.15 -20.92
N SER A 250 7.15 -23.83 -19.73
CA SER A 250 7.29 -24.73 -18.61
C SER A 250 6.07 -24.79 -17.70
N LEU A 251 5.85 -25.93 -17.07
CA LEU A 251 4.83 -26.15 -16.06
C LEU A 251 5.44 -26.87 -14.85
N SER A 252 5.55 -26.17 -13.74
CA SER A 252 6.01 -26.76 -12.48
C SER A 252 4.82 -27.03 -11.57
N LEU A 253 4.68 -28.24 -11.06
CA LEU A 253 3.55 -28.61 -10.19
C LEU A 253 4.05 -29.00 -8.80
N ALA A 254 3.40 -28.45 -7.78
CA ALA A 254 3.56 -28.89 -6.39
C ALA A 254 2.23 -29.48 -5.88
N GLY A 255 2.27 -30.78 -5.55
CA GLY A 255 1.12 -31.53 -5.04
C GLY A 255 0.34 -32.32 -6.09
N ASN A 256 -0.77 -32.93 -5.65
CA ASN A 256 -1.64 -33.69 -6.54
C ASN A 256 -2.35 -32.77 -7.54
N LEU A 257 -2.34 -33.17 -8.81
CA LEU A 257 -3.07 -32.49 -9.87
C LEU A 257 -4.57 -32.44 -9.49
N PRO A 258 -5.24 -31.26 -9.53
CA PRO A 258 -6.67 -31.21 -9.35
C PRO A 258 -7.34 -32.13 -10.37
N THR A 259 -8.35 -32.91 -9.94
CA THR A 259 -9.11 -33.83 -10.81
C THR A 259 -9.76 -33.16 -12.02
N ALA A 260 -9.81 -31.83 -12.05
CA ALA A 260 -10.26 -31.00 -13.17
C ALA A 260 -9.27 -30.93 -14.35
N PHE A 261 -8.00 -31.29 -14.15
CA PHE A 261 -7.01 -31.33 -15.22
C PHE A 261 -6.81 -32.79 -15.65
N SER A 262 -7.47 -33.21 -16.73
CA SER A 262 -7.19 -34.51 -17.36
C SER A 262 -5.84 -34.47 -18.06
N ASN A 263 -5.20 -35.62 -18.28
CA ASN A 263 -4.00 -35.72 -19.13
C ASN A 263 -4.24 -35.19 -20.57
N ASP A 264 -5.50 -35.18 -21.01
CA ASP A 264 -5.92 -34.64 -22.31
C ASP A 264 -6.12 -33.11 -22.31
N SER A 265 -6.14 -32.48 -21.13
CA SER A 265 -6.40 -31.04 -20.97
C SER A 265 -5.25 -30.16 -21.48
N PHE A 266 -4.11 -30.75 -21.84
CA PHE A 266 -2.96 -29.99 -22.31
C PHE A 266 -2.25 -30.75 -23.44
N PRO A 267 -2.51 -30.45 -24.72
CA PRO A 267 -2.00 -31.21 -25.85
C PRO A 267 -0.46 -31.21 -25.99
N LEU A 268 0.23 -30.32 -25.27
CA LEU A 268 1.70 -30.26 -25.20
C LEU A 268 2.31 -31.15 -24.10
N LEU A 269 1.50 -31.78 -23.24
CA LEU A 269 1.96 -32.75 -22.22
C LEU A 269 2.52 -34.06 -22.81
N LYS A 270 2.40 -34.29 -24.12
CA LYS A 270 2.95 -35.49 -24.79
C LYS A 270 4.48 -35.59 -24.77
N TYR A 271 5.19 -34.54 -24.32
CA TYR A 271 6.65 -34.49 -24.31
C TYR A 271 7.25 -34.32 -22.90
N ILE A 272 6.49 -34.60 -21.83
CA ILE A 272 7.00 -34.53 -20.45
C ILE A 272 8.07 -35.61 -20.26
N GLN A 273 9.33 -35.21 -20.11
CA GLN A 273 10.32 -36.00 -19.38
C GLN A 273 10.11 -35.74 -17.89
N SER A 274 9.62 -36.74 -17.17
CA SER A 274 9.66 -36.77 -15.71
C SER A 274 11.10 -37.10 -15.34
N GLU A 275 11.81 -36.17 -14.73
CA GLU A 275 13.11 -36.47 -14.12
C GLU A 275 12.81 -37.20 -12.79
N GLU A 276 12.53 -38.50 -12.88
CA GLU A 276 12.41 -39.39 -11.71
C GLU A 276 13.80 -39.66 -11.15
N GLU A 277 14.24 -38.87 -10.18
CA GLU A 277 15.18 -39.37 -9.18
C GLU A 277 14.73 -38.97 -7.76
N GLY A 278 14.23 -39.96 -7.02
CA GLY A 278 14.29 -40.00 -5.55
C GLY A 278 13.24 -39.16 -4.80
N ILE A 279 12.04 -39.73 -4.63
CA ILE A 279 10.91 -39.22 -3.82
C ILE A 279 11.37 -38.69 -2.45
N ARG A 280 11.13 -37.40 -2.18
CA ARG A 280 11.09 -36.81 -0.82
C ARG A 280 10.33 -35.47 -0.82
N VAL A 281 9.02 -35.49 -0.55
CA VAL A 281 8.10 -34.47 0.06
C VAL A 281 8.20 -32.97 -0.36
N ASP A 282 9.19 -32.56 -1.16
CA ASP A 282 9.52 -31.22 -1.66
C ASP A 282 9.57 -31.20 -3.21
N ASP A 283 8.87 -32.13 -3.85
CA ASP A 283 9.02 -32.44 -5.27
C ASP A 283 8.36 -31.38 -6.17
N LEU A 284 9.20 -30.50 -6.73
CA LEU A 284 8.89 -29.62 -7.85
C LEU A 284 8.95 -30.44 -9.14
N ILE A 285 7.82 -30.86 -9.69
CA ILE A 285 7.80 -31.51 -11.02
C ILE A 285 8.05 -30.41 -12.05
N ASP A 286 9.26 -30.26 -12.60
CA ASP A 286 9.57 -29.21 -13.58
C ASP A 286 9.34 -29.73 -15.01
N ILE A 287 8.28 -29.25 -15.68
CA ILE A 287 7.94 -29.67 -17.05
C ILE A 287 8.49 -28.61 -18.00
N THR A 288 9.47 -28.90 -18.85
CA THR A 288 9.88 -27.99 -19.94
C THR A 288 9.32 -28.45 -21.30
N ALA A 289 8.79 -27.52 -22.09
CA ALA A 289 8.35 -27.77 -23.45
C ALA A 289 9.56 -28.00 -24.38
N PRO A 290 9.43 -28.86 -25.41
CA PRO A 290 10.52 -29.13 -26.33
C PRO A 290 10.92 -27.85 -27.07
N SER A 291 12.22 -27.54 -27.05
CA SER A 291 12.80 -26.47 -27.86
C SER A 291 12.54 -26.77 -29.34
N TYR A 292 11.77 -25.92 -30.03
CA TYR A 292 11.71 -25.98 -31.49
C TYR A 292 13.13 -25.82 -32.05
N GLY A 293 13.52 -26.77 -32.89
CA GLY A 293 14.90 -27.10 -33.21
C GLY A 293 15.79 -25.91 -33.62
N ARG A 294 16.97 -25.85 -33.01
CA ARG A 294 18.13 -25.23 -33.63
C ARG A 294 18.48 -26.05 -34.88
N GLY A 295 18.48 -25.40 -36.05
CA GLY A 295 19.17 -25.88 -37.24
C GLY A 295 20.67 -26.10 -36.97
N PRO A 296 21.38 -26.81 -37.87
CA PRO A 296 22.59 -27.55 -37.52
C PRO A 296 23.71 -26.64 -37.04
N HIS A 297 24.18 -26.90 -35.83
CA HIS A 297 25.45 -26.37 -35.32
C HIS A 297 26.58 -26.93 -36.19
N TRP A 298 27.28 -26.03 -36.87
CA TRP A 298 28.62 -26.28 -37.38
C TRP A 298 29.51 -26.67 -36.19
N ALA A 299 30.14 -27.84 -36.30
CA ALA A 299 31.22 -28.23 -35.41
C ALA A 299 32.47 -27.44 -35.81
N ILE A 300 32.95 -26.57 -34.92
CA ILE A 300 34.37 -26.23 -34.90
C ILE A 300 34.96 -27.00 -33.74
N ASN A 301 35.59 -28.13 -34.08
CA ASN A 301 36.57 -28.79 -33.25
C ASN A 301 37.78 -27.87 -33.13
N HIS A 302 38.12 -27.44 -31.92
CA HIS A 302 39.49 -27.09 -31.59
C HIS A 302 40.05 -28.20 -30.69
N ALA A 303 40.90 -29.02 -31.31
CA ALA A 303 41.89 -29.83 -30.63
C ALA A 303 43.23 -29.58 -31.36
N LEU A 304 44.27 -29.39 -30.55
CA LEU A 304 45.64 -28.91 -30.83
C LEU A 304 45.79 -27.39 -30.85
#